data_AF-A0AAU3GC04-F1
#
_entry.id   AF-A0AAU3GC04-F1
#
_cell.length_a   1.000
_cell.length_b   1.000
_cell.length_c   1.000
_cell.angle_alpha   90.00
_cell.angle_beta   90.00
_cell.angle_gamma   90.00
#
_symmetry.space_group_name_H-M   'P 1'
#
loop_
_entity.id
_entity.type
_entity.pdbx_description
1 polymer ?
#
loop_
_entity_poly.entity_id
_entity_poly.type
_entity_poly.pdbx_seq_one_letter_code
_entity_poly.pdbx_strand_id
1 'polypeptide(L)'
;MADVVVIGAGVVGAACAYFAARAGLAVTVVDRGGVAAGTTGAGEGNILVSDKEPGPELELALLSNRLWRELAVLGGFEFEPKGGLVVAETAEVLEALTALAEEQARRGVEQAPVAPGELPGYEPHLTRDLAGAVFYPQDAQVQPMLAAARLLRHAPGVTLRTRTTVTGFLRDGDRVTGVRTSGGDIPAGAVVNAAGTWSGELAALAGLDLPVLPRRGFILVTEPISGRLGVPLIRHKVYTAAYVTDVASDSAGLSTSAVIEGTPAGTVLIGASRERVGFDRTMSIPVVEALARQAVALFPVLADRRVIRAYCGFRPYCPDHLPVIGADPRAPGLYHACGHEGAGIGLAPATGHLIAGLLTGAAPELDLSPFRPERFAA
;
A
#
# COMPACT_ATOMS: atom_id res chain seq x y z
N MET A 1 -28.73 4.89 13.23
CA MET A 1 -28.48 4.34 11.88
C MET A 1 -27.09 4.78 11.48
N ALA A 2 -26.30 3.97 10.78
CA ALA A 2 -25.00 4.43 10.29
C ALA A 2 -25.23 5.31 9.05
N ASP A 3 -24.45 6.37 8.87
CA ASP A 3 -24.43 7.11 7.61
C ASP A 3 -23.66 6.30 6.57
N VAL A 4 -22.56 5.68 6.99
CA VAL A 4 -21.70 4.85 6.14
C VAL A 4 -21.25 3.57 6.85
N VAL A 5 -21.27 2.47 6.10
CA VAL A 5 -20.59 1.23 6.47
C VAL A 5 -19.33 1.07 5.63
N VAL A 6 -18.17 0.90 6.27
CA VAL A 6 -16.91 0.56 5.60
C VAL A 6 -16.62 -0.92 5.79
N ILE A 7 -16.46 -1.66 4.69
CA ILE A 7 -16.19 -3.09 4.69
C ILE A 7 -14.69 -3.30 4.53
N GLY A 8 -14.04 -3.81 5.58
CA GLY A 8 -12.60 -4.01 5.67
C GLY A 8 -11.93 -3.07 6.66
N ALA A 9 -11.17 -3.63 7.61
CA ALA A 9 -10.38 -2.91 8.62
C ALA A 9 -8.87 -2.97 8.31
N GLY A 10 -8.50 -3.10 7.03
CA GLY A 10 -7.16 -2.79 6.56
C GLY A 10 -6.88 -1.28 6.54
N VAL A 11 -5.66 -0.88 6.19
CA VAL A 11 -5.24 0.54 6.19
C VAL A 11 -6.14 1.45 5.34
N VAL A 12 -6.59 0.99 4.18
CA VAL A 12 -7.45 1.78 3.29
C VAL A 12 -8.83 1.98 3.92
N GLY A 13 -9.46 0.92 4.43
CA GLY A 13 -10.74 1.02 5.14
C GLY A 13 -10.63 1.85 6.42
N ALA A 14 -9.51 1.73 7.15
CA ALA A 14 -9.21 2.57 8.31
C ALA A 14 -9.09 4.05 7.94
N ALA A 15 -8.44 4.38 6.82
CA ALA A 15 -8.36 5.74 6.32
C ALA A 15 -9.74 6.26 5.89
N CYS A 16 -10.53 5.49 5.13
CA CYS A 16 -11.90 5.85 4.78
C CYS A 16 -12.74 6.15 6.02
N ALA A 17 -12.66 5.29 7.05
CA ALA A 17 -13.38 5.49 8.31
C ALA A 17 -12.91 6.74 9.05
N TYR A 18 -11.59 6.98 9.12
CA TYR A 18 -11.01 8.15 9.77
C TYR A 18 -11.49 9.46 9.13
N PHE A 19 -11.34 9.59 7.80
CA PHE A 19 -11.72 10.82 7.11
C PHE A 19 -13.24 11.03 7.08
N ALA A 20 -14.04 9.97 6.87
CA ALA A 20 -15.51 10.07 6.92
C ALA A 20 -16.02 10.50 8.30
N ALA A 21 -15.48 9.90 9.37
CA ALA A 21 -15.82 10.29 10.74
C ALA A 21 -15.39 11.72 11.07
N ARG A 22 -14.21 12.14 10.62
CA ARG A 22 -13.73 13.53 10.75
C ARG A 22 -14.60 14.54 9.98
N ALA A 23 -15.27 14.09 8.92
CA ALA A 23 -16.25 14.87 8.17
C ALA A 23 -17.66 14.88 8.81
N GLY A 24 -17.82 14.26 10.00
CA GLY A 24 -19.06 14.29 10.78
C GLY A 24 -20.02 13.13 10.52
N LEU A 25 -19.63 12.13 9.71
CA LEU A 25 -20.47 10.97 9.42
C LEU A 25 -20.44 9.93 10.54
N ALA A 26 -21.58 9.30 10.83
CA ALA A 26 -21.69 8.13 11.69
C ALA A 26 -21.20 6.88 10.96
N VAL A 27 -19.99 6.43 11.27
CA VAL A 27 -19.32 5.33 10.56
C VAL A 27 -19.39 4.02 11.34
N THR A 28 -19.72 2.92 10.66
CA THR A 28 -19.49 1.55 11.16
C THR A 28 -18.48 0.82 10.28
N VAL A 29 -17.41 0.31 10.86
CA VAL A 29 -16.41 -0.53 10.16
C VAL A 29 -16.70 -1.99 10.46
N VAL A 30 -16.75 -2.82 9.42
CA VAL A 30 -17.02 -4.26 9.53
C VAL A 30 -15.84 -5.03 8.94
N ASP A 31 -15.30 -5.99 9.68
CA ASP A 31 -14.23 -6.87 9.19
C ASP A 31 -14.47 -8.31 9.64
N ARG A 32 -14.26 -9.27 8.72
CA ARG A 32 -14.45 -10.70 8.99
C ARG A 32 -13.39 -11.29 9.94
N GLY A 33 -12.23 -10.65 10.02
CA GLY A 33 -11.13 -11.01 10.89
C GLY A 33 -10.95 -9.94 11.96
N GLY A 34 -9.86 -9.21 11.88
CA GLY A 34 -9.51 -8.12 12.79
C GLY A 34 -8.77 -7.01 12.05
N VAL A 35 -8.43 -5.94 12.77
CA VAL A 35 -7.70 -4.80 12.20
C VAL A 35 -6.40 -5.29 11.57
N ALA A 36 -6.15 -4.86 10.32
CA ALA A 36 -5.00 -5.23 9.52
C ALA A 36 -4.81 -6.74 9.22
N ALA A 37 -5.84 -7.58 9.38
CA ALA A 37 -5.70 -9.04 9.20
C ALA A 37 -5.50 -9.52 7.74
N GLY A 38 -5.66 -8.63 6.75
CA GLY A 38 -5.44 -8.90 5.32
C GLY A 38 -4.06 -8.45 4.83
N THR A 39 -4.02 -7.83 3.64
CA THR A 39 -2.80 -7.33 3.00
C THR A 39 -1.99 -6.39 3.90
N THR A 40 -2.65 -5.52 4.67
CA THR A 40 -1.99 -4.57 5.59
C THR A 40 -1.04 -5.24 6.58
N GLY A 41 -1.43 -6.36 7.20
CA GLY A 41 -0.60 -7.08 8.16
C GLY A 41 0.49 -7.94 7.52
N ALA A 42 0.51 -8.04 6.19
CA ALA A 42 1.50 -8.78 5.42
C ALA A 42 2.32 -7.86 4.49
N GLY A 43 2.32 -6.54 4.73
CA GLY A 43 3.10 -5.56 3.96
C GLY A 43 4.29 -4.99 4.74
N GLU A 44 5.14 -4.28 4.03
CA GLU A 44 6.35 -3.58 4.52
C GLU A 44 6.05 -2.19 5.10
N GLY A 45 4.87 -1.62 4.78
CA GLY A 45 4.52 -0.28 5.24
C GLY A 45 5.13 0.84 4.40
N ASN A 46 5.33 0.59 3.10
CA ASN A 46 5.93 1.51 2.15
C ASN A 46 5.01 2.71 1.83
N ILE A 47 5.56 3.92 1.94
CA ILE A 47 4.98 5.17 1.44
C ILE A 47 5.97 5.74 0.43
N LEU A 48 5.74 5.45 -0.85
CA LEU A 48 6.69 5.73 -1.94
C LEU A 48 6.05 6.63 -2.98
N VAL A 49 6.83 7.59 -3.47
CA VAL A 49 6.52 8.38 -4.69
C VAL A 49 7.45 8.01 -5.85
N SER A 50 8.62 7.50 -5.49
CA SER A 50 9.74 7.07 -6.32
C SER A 50 9.46 5.86 -7.22
N ASP A 51 8.55 4.96 -6.82
CA ASP A 51 8.15 3.78 -7.59
C ASP A 51 6.94 4.03 -8.51
N LYS A 52 6.56 5.30 -8.71
CA LYS A 52 5.38 5.70 -9.48
C LYS A 52 5.79 6.29 -10.81
N GLU A 53 5.19 5.78 -11.88
CA GLU A 53 5.30 6.44 -13.18
C GLU A 53 4.56 7.79 -13.18
N PRO A 54 5.02 8.76 -13.97
CA PRO A 54 4.37 10.05 -14.12
C PRO A 54 2.93 9.91 -14.64
N GLY A 55 1.94 10.04 -13.75
CA GLY A 55 0.53 9.88 -14.09
C GLY A 55 -0.40 10.03 -12.88
N PRO A 56 -1.66 9.58 -13.02
CA PRO A 56 -2.66 9.68 -11.95
C PRO A 56 -2.22 9.05 -10.63
N GLU A 57 -1.52 7.90 -10.66
CA GLU A 57 -1.06 7.24 -9.43
C GLU A 57 -0.01 8.09 -8.69
N LEU A 58 0.89 8.76 -9.41
CA LEU A 58 1.88 9.66 -8.80
C LEU A 58 1.20 10.87 -8.15
N GLU A 59 0.20 11.47 -8.79
CA GLU A 59 -0.57 12.58 -8.22
C GLU A 59 -1.29 12.16 -6.93
N LEU A 60 -1.88 10.96 -6.94
CA LEU A 60 -2.48 10.35 -5.75
C LEU A 60 -1.43 10.08 -4.66
N ALA A 61 -0.24 9.61 -5.03
CA ALA A 61 0.86 9.34 -4.12
C ALA A 61 1.38 10.63 -3.46
N LEU A 62 1.53 11.72 -4.21
CA LEU A 62 1.95 13.03 -3.69
C LEU A 62 0.93 13.60 -2.70
N LEU A 63 -0.37 13.56 -3.04
CA LEU A 63 -1.45 13.93 -2.12
C LEU A 63 -1.38 13.09 -0.85
N SER A 64 -1.24 11.77 -1.00
CA SER A 64 -1.23 10.84 0.13
C SER A 64 0.02 10.99 1.01
N ASN A 65 1.17 11.33 0.41
CA ASN A 65 2.41 11.61 1.13
C ASN A 65 2.26 12.82 2.06
N ARG A 66 1.67 13.91 1.54
CA ARG A 66 1.32 15.09 2.33
C ARG A 66 0.39 14.73 3.49
N LEU A 67 -0.68 13.99 3.22
CA LEU A 67 -1.63 13.56 4.24
C LEU A 67 -1.00 12.63 5.29
N TRP A 68 -0.10 11.73 4.91
CA TRP A 68 0.65 10.90 5.86
C TRP A 68 1.50 11.75 6.81
N ARG A 69 2.16 12.80 6.30
CA ARG A 69 2.95 13.74 7.11
C ARG A 69 2.06 14.53 8.07
N GLU A 70 0.87 14.94 7.64
CA GLU A 70 -0.13 15.56 8.53
C GLU A 70 -0.61 14.58 9.62
N LEU A 71 -0.84 13.32 9.26
CA LEU A 71 -1.27 12.25 10.17
C LEU A 71 -0.16 11.80 11.13
N ALA A 72 1.09 12.13 10.88
CA ALA A 72 2.21 11.79 11.77
C ALA A 72 2.00 12.31 13.20
N VAL A 73 1.25 13.39 13.38
CA VAL A 73 0.88 13.95 14.69
C VAL A 73 0.09 12.96 15.56
N LEU A 74 -0.60 11.98 14.96
CA LEU A 74 -1.34 10.96 15.73
C LEU A 74 -0.39 10.03 16.51
N GLY A 75 0.84 9.85 16.01
CA GLY A 75 1.92 9.09 16.64
C GLY A 75 1.64 7.60 16.89
N GLY A 76 2.67 6.85 17.29
CA GLY A 76 2.56 5.44 17.69
C GLY A 76 2.22 4.46 16.56
N PHE A 77 2.63 4.78 15.33
CA PHE A 77 2.61 3.87 14.18
C PHE A 77 3.92 3.92 13.38
N GLU A 78 5.00 4.38 14.02
CA GLU A 78 6.36 4.36 13.45
C GLU A 78 6.46 5.04 12.09
N PHE A 79 5.90 6.25 11.97
CA PHE A 79 6.13 7.06 10.77
C PHE A 79 7.60 7.50 10.69
N GLU A 80 8.33 6.95 9.73
CA GLU A 80 9.74 7.23 9.48
C GLU A 80 9.91 7.89 8.10
N PRO A 81 10.05 9.22 8.02
CA PRO A 81 10.35 9.94 6.78
C PRO A 81 11.85 9.80 6.44
N LYS A 82 12.31 8.56 6.32
CA LYS A 82 13.72 8.21 6.16
C LYS A 82 14.20 8.20 4.72
N GLY A 83 13.35 8.53 3.75
CA GLY A 83 13.69 8.56 2.33
C GLY A 83 13.90 7.18 1.69
N GLY A 84 14.01 7.20 0.37
CA GLY A 84 14.24 6.04 -0.49
C GLY A 84 15.47 6.26 -1.36
N LEU A 85 16.26 5.21 -1.55
CA LEU A 85 17.45 5.21 -2.40
C LEU A 85 17.27 4.13 -3.47
N VAL A 86 16.96 4.56 -4.69
CA VAL A 86 16.79 3.66 -5.84
C VAL A 86 18.15 3.47 -6.48
N VAL A 87 18.68 2.26 -6.43
CA VAL A 87 20.05 1.96 -6.89
C VAL A 87 20.04 1.40 -8.31
N ALA A 88 21.08 1.74 -9.05
CA ALA A 88 21.30 1.27 -10.42
C ALA A 88 22.60 0.46 -10.51
N GLU A 89 22.51 -0.77 -11.03
CA GLU A 89 23.65 -1.67 -11.18
C GLU A 89 24.57 -1.26 -12.33
N THR A 90 24.02 -0.67 -13.39
CA THR A 90 24.77 -0.27 -14.60
C THR A 90 24.53 1.19 -14.96
N ALA A 91 25.44 1.76 -15.78
CA ALA A 91 25.33 3.14 -16.24
C ALA A 91 24.05 3.38 -17.07
N GLU A 92 23.65 2.39 -17.88
CA GLU A 92 22.41 2.43 -18.67
C GLU A 92 21.17 2.48 -17.76
N VAL A 93 21.15 1.66 -16.71
CA VAL A 93 20.06 1.68 -15.71
C VAL A 93 20.02 3.01 -14.97
N LEU A 94 21.18 3.58 -14.65
CA LEU A 94 21.27 4.88 -13.98
C LEU A 94 20.74 6.02 -14.86
N GLU A 95 21.06 6.01 -16.16
CA GLU A 95 20.57 7.00 -17.12
C GLU A 95 19.05 6.97 -17.20
N ALA A 96 18.46 5.77 -17.35
CA ALA A 96 17.01 5.60 -17.37
C ALA A 96 16.35 6.04 -16.05
N LEU A 97 16.93 5.66 -14.91
CA LEU A 97 16.45 6.06 -13.58
C LEU A 97 16.50 7.59 -13.40
N THR A 98 17.57 8.23 -13.85
CA THR A 98 17.73 9.69 -13.76
C THR A 98 16.71 10.40 -14.64
N ALA A 99 16.48 9.92 -15.86
CA ALA A 99 15.47 10.48 -16.76
C ALA A 99 14.05 10.37 -16.16
N LEU A 100 13.71 9.23 -15.55
CA LEU A 100 12.45 9.06 -14.82
C LEU A 100 12.34 10.04 -13.65
N ALA A 101 13.41 10.17 -12.85
CA ALA A 101 13.45 11.09 -11.71
C ALA A 101 13.26 12.56 -12.14
N GLU A 102 13.82 12.96 -13.28
CA GLU A 102 13.61 14.29 -13.86
C GLU A 102 12.16 14.51 -14.30
N GLU A 103 11.49 13.49 -14.85
CA GLU A 103 10.07 13.60 -15.18
C GLU A 103 9.19 13.68 -13.93
N GLN A 104 9.48 12.85 -12.93
CA GLN A 104 8.83 12.90 -11.62
C GLN A 104 9.00 14.29 -10.97
N ALA A 105 10.20 14.87 -11.07
CA ALA A 105 10.50 16.19 -10.50
C ALA A 105 9.66 17.32 -11.09
N ARG A 106 9.37 17.27 -12.40
CA ARG A 106 8.43 18.21 -13.05
C ARG A 106 7.02 18.17 -12.48
N ARG A 107 6.67 17.12 -11.73
CA ARG A 107 5.37 16.91 -11.08
C ARG A 107 5.41 17.06 -9.56
N GLY A 108 6.51 17.60 -9.02
CA GLY A 108 6.63 17.90 -7.58
C GLY A 108 7.26 16.79 -6.74
N VAL A 109 7.90 15.79 -7.37
CA VAL A 109 8.75 14.83 -6.65
C VAL A 109 10.10 15.46 -6.34
N GLU A 110 10.49 15.47 -5.07
CA GLU A 110 11.83 15.82 -4.64
C GLU A 110 12.77 14.65 -4.89
N GLN A 111 13.90 14.93 -5.53
CA GLN A 111 14.91 13.92 -5.86
C GLN A 111 16.32 14.51 -5.86
N ALA A 112 17.31 13.68 -5.60
CA ALA A 112 18.73 14.01 -5.73
C ALA A 112 19.48 12.84 -6.38
N PRO A 113 20.12 13.02 -7.56
CA PRO A 113 21.01 12.01 -8.12
C PRO A 113 22.21 11.79 -7.18
N VAL A 114 22.67 10.55 -7.06
CA VAL A 114 23.75 10.15 -6.16
C VAL A 114 24.81 9.39 -6.97
N ALA A 115 26.04 9.93 -6.98
CA ALA A 115 27.15 9.28 -7.65
C ALA A 115 27.65 8.06 -6.85
N PRO A 116 28.32 7.08 -7.49
CA PRO A 116 28.88 5.90 -6.80
C PRO A 116 29.72 6.21 -5.56
N GLY A 117 30.54 7.25 -5.64
CA GLY A 117 31.41 7.69 -4.54
C GLY A 117 30.68 8.26 -3.33
N GLU A 118 29.42 8.67 -3.50
CA GLU A 118 28.58 9.30 -2.48
C GLU A 118 27.66 8.30 -1.78
N LEU A 119 27.38 7.15 -2.41
CA LEU A 119 26.59 6.05 -1.84
C LEU A 119 26.99 5.67 -0.38
N PRO A 120 28.27 5.59 0.01
CA PRO A 120 28.65 5.32 1.40
C PRO A 120 28.10 6.32 2.43
N GLY A 121 27.86 7.56 2.01
CA GLY A 121 27.29 8.61 2.86
C GLY A 121 25.81 8.35 3.19
N TYR A 122 25.06 7.83 2.22
CA TYR A 122 23.67 7.42 2.38
C TYR A 122 23.56 6.06 3.08
N GLU A 123 24.24 5.04 2.53
CA GLU A 123 24.22 3.67 3.02
C GLU A 123 25.63 3.09 3.17
N PRO A 124 26.22 3.12 4.37
CA PRO A 124 27.60 2.68 4.60
C PRO A 124 27.85 1.22 4.26
N HIS A 125 26.82 0.38 4.40
CA HIS A 125 26.87 -1.08 4.23
C HIS A 125 26.40 -1.56 2.85
N LEU A 126 25.97 -0.65 1.99
CA LEU A 126 25.61 -0.95 0.61
C LEU A 126 26.87 -1.38 -0.17
N THR A 127 26.69 -2.32 -1.09
CA THR A 127 27.73 -2.73 -2.03
C THR A 127 28.31 -1.53 -2.79
N ARG A 128 29.57 -1.66 -3.21
CA ARG A 128 30.27 -0.64 -4.01
C ARG A 128 30.13 -0.87 -5.52
N ASP A 129 29.56 -2.01 -5.90
CA ASP A 129 29.36 -2.41 -7.29
C ASP A 129 28.03 -1.88 -7.84
N LEU A 130 27.91 -0.55 -7.88
CA LEU A 130 26.73 0.17 -8.36
C LEU A 130 27.18 1.37 -9.19
N ALA A 131 26.45 1.63 -10.28
CA ALA A 131 26.72 2.77 -11.15
C ALA A 131 26.23 4.11 -10.57
N GLY A 132 25.31 4.06 -9.60
CA GLY A 132 24.80 5.24 -8.89
C GLY A 132 23.43 4.96 -8.29
N ALA A 133 22.75 6.03 -7.86
CA ALA A 133 21.38 5.96 -7.37
C ALA A 133 20.64 7.29 -7.57
N VAL A 134 19.34 7.30 -7.29
CA VAL A 134 18.56 8.51 -7.04
C VAL A 134 17.96 8.43 -5.63
N PHE A 135 18.14 9.49 -4.86
CA PHE A 135 17.61 9.64 -3.52
C PHE A 135 16.30 10.44 -3.53
N TYR A 136 15.28 9.92 -2.85
CA TYR A 136 13.93 10.48 -2.75
C TYR A 136 13.60 10.79 -1.28
N PRO A 137 13.77 12.05 -0.81
CA PRO A 137 13.51 12.42 0.59
C PRO A 137 12.02 12.36 0.99
N GLN A 138 11.12 12.33 0.01
CA GLN A 138 9.69 12.25 0.27
C GLN A 138 9.25 10.86 0.73
N ASP A 139 9.96 9.79 0.36
CA ASP A 139 9.63 8.43 0.74
C ASP A 139 9.69 8.22 2.26
N ALA A 140 8.81 7.37 2.75
CA ALA A 140 8.65 7.11 4.18
C ALA A 140 8.20 5.67 4.45
N GLN A 141 8.27 5.28 5.71
CA GLN A 141 7.74 4.01 6.22
C GLN A 141 6.75 4.24 7.35
N VAL A 142 5.84 3.30 7.54
CA VAL A 142 5.06 3.11 8.77
C VAL A 142 5.09 1.67 9.21
N GLN A 143 4.81 1.39 10.49
CA GLN A 143 4.38 0.06 10.89
C GLN A 143 2.90 -0.10 10.46
N PRO A 144 2.60 -0.96 9.46
CA PRO A 144 1.33 -0.91 8.74
C PRO A 144 0.12 -1.32 9.60
N MET A 145 0.30 -2.24 10.54
CA MET A 145 -0.78 -2.69 11.45
C MET A 145 -1.12 -1.61 12.47
N LEU A 146 -0.10 -0.97 13.05
CA LEU A 146 -0.26 0.14 13.98
C LEU A 146 -0.88 1.33 13.26
N ALA A 147 -0.50 1.61 12.01
CA ALA A 147 -1.08 2.69 11.24
C ALA A 147 -2.60 2.52 11.04
N ALA A 148 -3.04 1.33 10.62
CA ALA A 148 -4.47 1.02 10.53
C ALA A 148 -5.18 1.13 11.89
N ALA A 149 -4.59 0.58 12.95
CA ALA A 149 -5.14 0.64 14.30
C ALA A 149 -5.24 2.08 14.84
N ARG A 150 -4.24 2.93 14.56
CA ARG A 150 -4.21 4.34 14.97
C ARG A 150 -5.23 5.16 14.23
N LEU A 151 -5.37 4.98 12.91
CA LEU A 151 -6.42 5.64 12.14
C LEU A 151 -7.81 5.33 12.70
N LEU A 152 -8.13 4.05 12.96
CA LEU A 152 -9.42 3.68 13.56
C LEU A 152 -9.59 4.22 14.99
N ARG A 153 -8.53 4.19 15.81
CA ARG A 153 -8.59 4.69 17.19
C ARG A 153 -8.81 6.21 17.26
N HIS A 154 -8.32 6.95 16.27
CA HIS A 154 -8.47 8.40 16.19
C HIS A 154 -9.65 8.84 15.30
N ALA A 155 -10.44 7.89 14.79
CA ALA A 155 -11.65 8.17 14.04
C ALA A 155 -12.83 8.39 15.01
N PRO A 156 -13.38 9.61 15.12
CA PRO A 156 -14.36 9.94 16.16
C PRO A 156 -15.68 9.19 15.97
N GLY A 157 -16.18 8.54 17.02
CA GLY A 157 -17.49 7.88 17.01
C GLY A 157 -17.61 6.63 16.11
N VAL A 158 -16.50 6.14 15.54
CA VAL A 158 -16.52 4.91 14.73
C VAL A 158 -16.93 3.71 15.59
N THR A 159 -17.87 2.93 15.08
CA THR A 159 -18.17 1.59 15.62
C THR A 159 -17.40 0.54 14.83
N LEU A 160 -16.54 -0.24 15.50
CA LEU A 160 -15.80 -1.35 14.88
C LEU A 160 -16.45 -2.69 15.22
N ARG A 161 -16.82 -3.47 14.20
CA ARG A 161 -17.34 -4.83 14.30
C ARG A 161 -16.38 -5.81 13.63
N THR A 162 -15.51 -6.42 14.43
CA THR A 162 -14.61 -7.50 13.98
C THR A 162 -15.31 -8.86 14.05
N ARG A 163 -14.73 -9.88 13.41
CA ARG A 163 -15.33 -11.23 13.29
C ARG A 163 -16.75 -11.23 12.71
N THR A 164 -17.03 -10.25 11.85
CA THR A 164 -18.34 -10.05 11.22
C THR A 164 -18.15 -10.06 9.72
N THR A 165 -18.62 -11.12 9.07
CA THR A 165 -18.49 -11.28 7.62
C THR A 165 -19.67 -10.63 6.93
N VAL A 166 -19.42 -9.74 5.98
CA VAL A 166 -20.46 -9.26 5.05
C VAL A 166 -20.77 -10.36 4.04
N THR A 167 -22.04 -10.73 3.92
CA THR A 167 -22.53 -11.82 3.06
C THR A 167 -23.46 -11.33 1.95
N GLY A 168 -23.74 -10.03 1.91
CA GLY A 168 -24.51 -9.40 0.84
C GLY A 168 -24.90 -7.96 1.19
N PHE A 169 -25.76 -7.36 0.37
CA PHE A 169 -26.21 -5.99 0.51
C PHE A 169 -27.71 -5.90 0.82
N LEU A 170 -28.08 -4.89 1.58
CA LEU A 170 -29.47 -4.43 1.68
C LEU A 170 -29.76 -3.52 0.49
N ARG A 171 -30.98 -3.58 -0.04
CA ARG A 171 -31.35 -2.87 -1.26
C ARG A 171 -32.75 -2.26 -1.18
N ASP A 172 -32.88 -1.10 -1.82
CA ASP A 172 -34.14 -0.48 -2.21
C ASP A 172 -34.07 -0.22 -3.73
N GLY A 173 -34.74 -1.07 -4.52
CA GLY A 173 -34.48 -1.16 -5.96
C GLY A 173 -33.01 -1.48 -6.25
N ASP A 174 -32.37 -0.67 -7.08
CA ASP A 174 -30.95 -0.80 -7.44
C ASP A 174 -30.01 -0.15 -6.40
N ARG A 175 -30.55 0.66 -5.49
CA ARG A 175 -29.75 1.37 -4.48
C ARG A 175 -29.36 0.43 -3.34
N VAL A 176 -28.07 0.39 -3.02
CA VAL A 176 -27.53 -0.24 -1.81
C VAL A 176 -27.83 0.65 -0.60
N THR A 177 -28.45 0.06 0.43
CA THR A 177 -28.92 0.74 1.65
C THR A 177 -28.35 0.13 2.94
N GLY A 178 -27.26 -0.63 2.81
CA GLY A 178 -26.57 -1.27 3.92
C GLY A 178 -26.03 -2.65 3.56
N VAL A 179 -25.66 -3.41 4.59
CA VAL A 179 -25.03 -4.73 4.44
C VAL A 179 -25.76 -5.81 5.23
N ARG A 180 -25.80 -7.01 4.67
CA ARG A 180 -26.13 -8.25 5.39
C ARG A 180 -24.86 -8.83 5.97
N THR A 181 -24.90 -9.24 7.23
CA THR A 181 -23.70 -9.78 7.89
C THR A 181 -24.01 -11.03 8.71
N SER A 182 -22.97 -11.79 9.06
CA SER A 182 -23.07 -12.90 10.02
C SER A 182 -23.49 -12.46 11.43
N GLY A 183 -23.40 -11.17 11.75
CA GLY A 183 -23.79 -10.57 13.02
C GLY A 183 -25.08 -9.73 12.94
N GLY A 184 -25.92 -9.98 11.94
CA GLY A 184 -27.15 -9.22 11.68
C GLY A 184 -26.96 -8.08 10.68
N ASP A 185 -28.08 -7.59 10.17
CA ASP A 185 -28.11 -6.56 9.13
C ASP A 185 -27.73 -5.18 9.69
N ILE A 186 -27.03 -4.39 8.87
CA ILE A 186 -26.58 -3.04 9.22
C ILE A 186 -27.05 -2.07 8.13
N PRO A 187 -28.16 -1.36 8.35
CA PRO A 187 -28.62 -0.30 7.45
C PRO A 187 -27.66 0.89 7.44
N ALA A 188 -27.43 1.46 6.26
CA ALA A 188 -26.59 2.64 6.06
C ALA A 188 -26.99 3.46 4.84
N GLY A 189 -26.70 4.76 4.85
CA GLY A 189 -26.90 5.65 3.69
C GLY A 189 -25.92 5.37 2.53
N ALA A 190 -24.73 4.87 2.85
CA ALA A 190 -23.71 4.45 1.90
C ALA A 190 -22.91 3.24 2.41
N VAL A 191 -22.29 2.51 1.48
CA VAL A 191 -21.39 1.39 1.77
C VAL A 191 -20.08 1.57 1.00
N VAL A 192 -18.94 1.45 1.68
CA VAL A 192 -17.60 1.52 1.08
C VAL A 192 -16.98 0.11 1.08
N ASN A 193 -16.73 -0.43 -0.11
CA ASN A 193 -15.96 -1.65 -0.32
C ASN A 193 -14.46 -1.34 -0.24
N ALA A 194 -13.87 -1.59 0.92
CA ALA A 194 -12.43 -1.52 1.18
C ALA A 194 -11.85 -2.89 1.57
N ALA A 195 -12.43 -3.96 0.99
CA ALA A 195 -12.15 -5.35 1.35
C ALA A 195 -10.84 -5.91 0.77
N GLY A 196 -9.94 -5.04 0.28
CA GLY A 196 -8.65 -5.41 -0.28
C GLY A 196 -8.79 -6.45 -1.38
N THR A 197 -8.12 -7.60 -1.21
CA THR A 197 -8.07 -8.65 -2.23
C THR A 197 -9.43 -9.34 -2.48
N TRP A 198 -10.39 -9.15 -1.58
CA TRP A 198 -11.75 -9.70 -1.69
C TRP A 198 -12.75 -8.69 -2.25
N SER A 199 -12.29 -7.52 -2.68
CA SER A 199 -13.18 -6.47 -3.20
C SER A 199 -13.93 -6.89 -4.47
N GLY A 200 -13.34 -7.72 -5.34
CA GLY A 200 -14.01 -8.29 -6.50
C GLY A 200 -15.13 -9.26 -6.11
N GLU A 201 -14.86 -10.22 -5.22
CA GLU A 201 -15.87 -11.14 -4.68
C GLU A 201 -17.02 -10.39 -4.00
N LEU A 202 -16.70 -9.33 -3.25
CA LEU A 202 -17.71 -8.51 -2.59
C LEU A 202 -18.54 -7.68 -3.58
N ALA A 203 -17.93 -7.15 -4.65
CA ALA A 203 -18.64 -6.48 -5.73
C ALA A 203 -19.59 -7.43 -6.46
N ALA A 204 -19.21 -8.70 -6.65
CA ALA A 204 -20.05 -9.72 -7.27
C ALA A 204 -21.32 -10.01 -6.44
N LEU A 205 -21.30 -9.87 -5.11
CA LEU A 205 -22.52 -9.95 -4.28
C LEU A 205 -23.50 -8.80 -4.57
N ALA A 206 -23.02 -7.70 -5.16
CA ALA A 206 -23.85 -6.63 -5.70
C ALA A 206 -24.18 -6.82 -7.20
N GLY A 207 -23.82 -7.95 -7.82
CA GLY A 207 -24.02 -8.17 -9.25
C GLY A 207 -23.10 -7.31 -10.13
N LEU A 208 -22.00 -6.82 -9.59
CA LEU A 208 -21.00 -6.03 -10.30
C LEU A 208 -19.78 -6.86 -10.63
N ASP A 209 -19.20 -6.63 -11.82
CA ASP A 209 -17.87 -7.11 -12.14
C ASP A 209 -16.84 -6.02 -11.80
N LEU A 210 -15.86 -6.41 -10.97
CA LEU A 210 -14.77 -5.56 -10.53
C LEU A 210 -13.49 -6.42 -10.50
N PRO A 211 -12.53 -6.21 -11.42
CA PRO A 211 -11.43 -7.14 -11.67
C PRO A 211 -10.28 -7.00 -10.64
N VAL A 212 -10.59 -7.03 -9.34
CA VAL A 212 -9.57 -7.05 -8.28
C VAL A 212 -9.14 -8.50 -8.04
N LEU A 213 -7.86 -8.79 -8.29
CA LEU A 213 -7.29 -10.14 -8.19
C LEU A 213 -6.13 -10.19 -7.17
N PRO A 214 -5.90 -11.34 -6.52
CA PRO A 214 -4.76 -11.54 -5.64
C PRO A 214 -3.44 -11.66 -6.43
N ARG A 215 -2.44 -10.86 -6.05
CA ARG A 215 -1.04 -11.06 -6.45
C ARG A 215 -0.21 -11.40 -5.23
N ARG A 216 0.35 -12.62 -5.17
CA ARG A 216 1.12 -13.11 -4.03
C ARG A 216 2.50 -12.46 -4.01
N GLY A 217 3.01 -12.21 -2.81
CA GLY A 217 4.42 -11.89 -2.59
C GLY A 217 4.92 -12.41 -1.25
N PHE A 218 6.24 -12.61 -1.17
CA PHE A 218 6.93 -13.00 0.05
C PHE A 218 7.75 -11.85 0.63
N ILE A 219 7.86 -11.85 1.96
CA ILE A 219 8.75 -10.99 2.73
C ILE A 219 9.52 -11.87 3.72
N LEU A 220 10.81 -11.58 3.87
CA LEU A 220 11.68 -12.13 4.91
C LEU A 220 11.89 -11.09 6.00
N VAL A 221 12.06 -11.56 7.23
CA VAL A 221 12.37 -10.74 8.40
C VAL A 221 13.61 -11.31 9.06
N THR A 222 14.62 -10.47 9.23
CA THR A 222 15.83 -10.85 9.97
C THR A 222 15.61 -10.82 11.47
N GLU A 223 16.51 -11.43 12.23
CA GLU A 223 16.70 -11.07 13.63
C GLU A 223 16.95 -9.55 13.78
N PRO A 224 16.72 -8.94 14.95
CA PRO A 224 17.12 -7.57 15.18
C PRO A 224 18.63 -7.40 14.98
N ILE A 225 19.01 -6.49 14.08
CA ILE A 225 20.40 -6.15 13.78
C ILE A 225 20.62 -4.69 14.19
N SER A 226 21.27 -4.49 15.32
CA SER A 226 21.67 -3.14 15.73
C SER A 226 22.89 -2.69 14.94
N GLY A 227 22.82 -1.51 14.32
CA GLY A 227 24.01 -0.81 13.87
C GLY A 227 24.80 -0.26 15.07
N ARG A 228 25.96 0.33 14.80
CA ARG A 228 26.79 0.94 15.85
C ARG A 228 26.09 2.20 16.38
N LEU A 229 26.17 2.42 17.70
CA LEU A 229 25.77 3.66 18.36
C LEU A 229 24.29 4.06 18.13
N GLY A 230 23.39 3.09 17.97
CA GLY A 230 21.95 3.34 17.83
C GLY A 230 21.50 3.77 16.44
N VAL A 231 22.39 3.77 15.44
CA VAL A 231 22.03 4.03 14.04
C VAL A 231 21.53 2.73 13.40
N PRO A 232 20.41 2.73 12.64
CA PRO A 232 19.98 1.57 11.87
C PRO A 232 21.06 1.08 10.90
N LEU A 233 21.16 -0.24 10.70
CA LEU A 233 22.10 -0.82 9.74
C LEU A 233 21.73 -0.45 8.29
N ILE A 234 20.43 -0.44 7.98
CA ILE A 234 19.85 0.05 6.73
C ILE A 234 19.13 1.35 7.07
N ARG A 235 19.56 2.48 6.52
CA ARG A 235 19.11 3.81 6.95
C ARG A 235 17.90 4.32 6.17
N HIS A 236 17.81 4.00 4.90
CA HIS A 236 16.79 4.40 3.94
C HIS A 236 16.09 3.14 3.42
N LYS A 237 14.98 3.31 2.69
CA LYS A 237 14.45 2.21 1.89
C LYS A 237 15.33 2.03 0.66
N VAL A 238 15.87 0.85 0.43
CA VAL A 238 16.75 0.60 -0.72
C VAL A 238 16.15 -0.45 -1.62
N TYR A 239 16.03 -0.13 -2.90
CA TYR A 239 15.61 -1.10 -3.91
C TYR A 239 16.26 -0.84 -5.25
N THR A 240 16.34 -1.90 -6.04
CA THR A 240 16.91 -1.84 -7.39
C THR A 240 15.96 -1.13 -8.34
N ALA A 241 16.48 -0.46 -9.36
CA ALA A 241 15.65 0.15 -10.41
C ALA A 241 14.72 -0.89 -11.09
N ALA A 242 15.11 -2.17 -11.13
CA ALA A 242 14.26 -3.27 -11.59
C ALA A 242 12.93 -3.39 -10.81
N TYR A 243 12.88 -2.94 -9.56
CA TYR A 243 11.64 -2.88 -8.80
C TYR A 243 10.61 -1.92 -9.43
N VAL A 244 11.07 -0.78 -9.96
CA VAL A 244 10.19 0.20 -10.62
C VAL A 244 9.55 -0.42 -11.86
N THR A 245 10.35 -1.13 -12.67
CA THR A 245 9.84 -1.84 -13.83
C THR A 245 8.90 -3.01 -13.46
N ASP A 246 9.16 -3.70 -12.35
CA ASP A 246 8.34 -4.82 -11.89
C ASP A 246 6.97 -4.38 -11.35
N VAL A 247 6.90 -3.20 -10.73
CA VAL A 247 5.64 -2.58 -10.27
C VAL A 247 4.75 -2.26 -11.47
N ALA A 248 5.32 -1.68 -12.53
CA ALA A 248 4.59 -1.33 -13.75
C ALA A 248 4.30 -2.53 -14.68
N SER A 249 4.84 -3.72 -14.39
CA SER A 249 4.76 -4.87 -15.29
C SER A 249 3.41 -5.61 -15.25
N ASP A 250 2.84 -5.84 -16.43
CA ASP A 250 1.67 -6.70 -16.66
C ASP A 250 1.97 -8.21 -16.54
N SER A 251 3.22 -8.61 -16.31
CA SER A 251 3.62 -10.02 -16.32
C SER A 251 2.89 -10.86 -15.25
N ALA A 252 2.40 -12.04 -15.67
CA ALA A 252 1.84 -13.04 -14.77
C ALA A 252 2.91 -13.84 -14.03
N GLY A 253 4.11 -13.88 -14.61
CA GLY A 253 5.23 -14.69 -14.13
C GLY A 253 5.80 -14.17 -12.81
N LEU A 254 6.57 -15.03 -12.16
CA LEU A 254 7.34 -14.67 -10.98
C LEU A 254 8.33 -13.56 -11.34
N SER A 255 8.24 -12.43 -10.64
CA SER A 255 9.32 -11.45 -10.56
C SER A 255 9.79 -11.27 -9.12
N THR A 256 11.07 -10.95 -8.96
CA THR A 256 11.73 -10.71 -7.67
C THR A 256 12.62 -9.50 -7.82
N SER A 257 12.31 -8.45 -7.08
CA SER A 257 13.13 -7.25 -6.99
C SER A 257 13.35 -6.90 -5.53
N ALA A 258 14.60 -6.69 -5.15
CA ALA A 258 14.95 -6.45 -3.75
C ALA A 258 14.45 -5.09 -3.30
N VAL A 259 13.70 -5.09 -2.20
CA VAL A 259 13.34 -3.96 -1.35
C VAL A 259 13.81 -4.31 0.03
N ILE A 260 14.74 -3.50 0.55
CA ILE A 260 15.44 -3.77 1.80
C ILE A 260 15.30 -2.55 2.69
N GLU A 261 14.91 -2.79 3.92
CA GLU A 261 14.63 -1.72 4.86
C GLU A 261 14.84 -2.14 6.29
N GLY A 262 15.43 -1.26 7.08
CA GLY A 262 15.48 -1.40 8.54
C GLY A 262 14.17 -0.96 9.17
N THR A 263 13.88 -1.44 10.37
CA THR A 263 12.71 -1.04 11.18
C THR A 263 13.18 -0.47 12.53
N PRO A 264 12.35 0.30 13.25
CA PRO A 264 12.69 0.77 14.60
C PRO A 264 12.98 -0.36 15.60
N ALA A 265 12.40 -1.54 15.38
CA ALA A 265 12.66 -2.75 16.18
C ALA A 265 14.04 -3.39 15.88
N GLY A 266 14.79 -2.86 14.92
CA GLY A 266 16.09 -3.36 14.49
C GLY A 266 16.03 -4.51 13.48
N THR A 267 14.84 -5.05 13.19
CA THR A 267 14.69 -6.06 12.13
C THR A 267 14.87 -5.43 10.75
N VAL A 268 15.34 -6.20 9.78
CA VAL A 268 15.36 -5.83 8.36
C VAL A 268 14.25 -6.60 7.66
N LEU A 269 13.40 -5.89 6.92
CA LEU A 269 12.43 -6.49 6.01
C LEU A 269 13.06 -6.60 4.62
N ILE A 270 12.86 -7.75 3.99
CA ILE A 270 13.39 -8.07 2.67
C ILE A 270 12.23 -8.57 1.82
N GLY A 271 11.78 -7.73 0.90
CA GLY A 271 10.87 -8.10 -0.18
C GLY A 271 11.50 -7.74 -1.53
N ALA A 272 10.73 -7.70 -2.61
CA ALA A 272 9.43 -8.33 -2.73
C ALA A 272 9.41 -9.23 -3.97
N SER A 273 8.69 -10.34 -3.84
CA SER A 273 8.28 -11.14 -4.99
C SER A 273 6.84 -10.83 -5.43
N ARG A 274 6.54 -11.18 -6.68
CA ARG A 274 5.23 -10.99 -7.30
C ARG A 274 4.87 -12.17 -8.19
N GLU A 275 3.69 -12.75 -8.01
CA GLU A 275 3.17 -13.81 -8.88
C GLU A 275 1.63 -13.88 -8.82
N ARG A 276 1.00 -14.28 -9.94
CA ARG A 276 -0.47 -14.44 -10.03
C ARG A 276 -0.86 -15.91 -9.95
N VAL A 277 -1.06 -16.40 -8.73
CA VAL A 277 -1.37 -17.82 -8.41
C VAL A 277 -2.66 -17.99 -7.61
N GLY A 278 -3.55 -17.00 -7.66
CA GLY A 278 -4.74 -16.97 -6.81
C GLY A 278 -4.38 -16.77 -5.33
N PHE A 279 -5.13 -17.41 -4.44
CA PHE A 279 -4.92 -17.38 -2.99
C PHE A 279 -4.02 -18.53 -2.47
N ASP A 280 -3.17 -19.12 -3.32
CA ASP A 280 -2.22 -20.15 -2.87
C ASP A 280 -1.24 -19.57 -1.83
N ARG A 281 -1.23 -20.13 -0.61
CA ARG A 281 -0.37 -19.70 0.50
C ARG A 281 0.89 -20.56 0.66
N THR A 282 1.12 -21.49 -0.25
CA THR A 282 2.27 -22.41 -0.20
C THR A 282 3.57 -21.62 -0.17
N MET A 283 4.44 -21.93 0.79
CA MET A 283 5.76 -21.32 0.88
C MET A 283 6.64 -21.79 -0.29
N SER A 284 7.35 -20.86 -0.94
CA SER A 284 8.28 -21.17 -2.02
C SER A 284 9.73 -20.93 -1.57
N ILE A 285 10.44 -22.00 -1.23
CA ILE A 285 11.86 -21.93 -0.84
C ILE A 285 12.72 -21.28 -1.94
N PRO A 286 12.57 -21.60 -3.24
CA PRO A 286 13.34 -20.94 -4.30
C PRO A 286 13.15 -19.42 -4.34
N VAL A 287 11.93 -18.92 -4.08
CA VAL A 287 11.66 -17.47 -4.04
C VAL A 287 12.31 -16.84 -2.82
N VAL A 288 12.20 -17.48 -1.65
CA VAL A 288 12.85 -17.03 -0.41
C VAL A 288 14.37 -16.97 -0.58
N GLU A 289 14.99 -17.99 -1.19
CA GLU A 289 16.42 -18.02 -1.49
C GLU A 289 16.83 -16.92 -2.47
N ALA A 290 16.01 -16.63 -3.48
CA ALA A 290 16.27 -15.55 -4.42
C ALA A 290 16.26 -14.18 -3.72
N LEU A 291 15.25 -13.90 -2.89
CA LEU A 291 15.16 -12.66 -2.11
C LEU A 291 16.36 -12.50 -1.17
N ALA A 292 16.74 -13.55 -0.45
CA ALA A 292 17.92 -13.53 0.42
C ALA A 292 19.22 -13.25 -0.36
N ARG A 293 19.38 -13.89 -1.54
CA ARG A 293 20.56 -13.68 -2.39
C ARG A 293 20.63 -12.24 -2.91
N GLN A 294 19.51 -11.68 -3.36
CA GLN A 294 19.45 -10.29 -3.81
C GLN A 294 19.75 -9.32 -2.65
N ALA A 295 19.26 -9.61 -1.45
CA ALA A 295 19.55 -8.81 -0.27
C ALA A 295 21.03 -8.82 0.12
N VAL A 296 21.68 -9.99 0.05
CA VAL A 296 23.13 -10.11 0.29
C VAL A 296 23.95 -9.43 -0.81
N ALA A 297 23.48 -9.46 -2.06
CA ALA A 297 24.15 -8.75 -3.15
C ALA A 297 24.16 -7.23 -2.93
N LEU A 298 23.04 -6.66 -2.48
CA LEU A 298 22.97 -5.23 -2.13
C LEU A 298 23.68 -4.90 -0.83
N PHE A 299 23.49 -5.71 0.22
CA PHE A 299 24.08 -5.51 1.54
C PHE A 299 24.82 -6.77 1.98
N PRO A 300 26.12 -6.91 1.64
CA PRO A 300 26.92 -8.09 1.98
C PRO A 300 26.95 -8.41 3.48
N VAL A 301 26.78 -7.41 4.34
CA VAL A 301 26.69 -7.57 5.80
C VAL A 301 25.50 -8.44 6.26
N LEU A 302 24.50 -8.65 5.40
CA LEU A 302 23.35 -9.51 5.68
C LEU A 302 23.66 -11.01 5.54
N ALA A 303 24.80 -11.40 4.95
CA ALA A 303 25.15 -12.80 4.69
C ALA A 303 25.18 -13.68 5.95
N ASP A 304 25.61 -13.11 7.08
CA ASP A 304 25.73 -13.82 8.36
C ASP A 304 24.54 -13.56 9.29
N ARG A 305 23.41 -13.03 8.79
CA ARG A 305 22.24 -12.69 9.61
C ARG A 305 21.16 -13.76 9.50
N ARG A 306 20.48 -14.05 10.60
CA ARG A 306 19.40 -15.04 10.63
C ARG A 306 18.11 -14.45 10.12
N VAL A 307 17.44 -15.17 9.21
CA VAL A 307 16.02 -14.96 8.92
C VAL A 307 15.20 -15.64 10.02
N ILE A 308 14.43 -14.87 10.77
CA ILE A 308 13.58 -15.38 11.87
C ILE A 308 12.14 -15.63 11.43
N ARG A 309 11.75 -15.08 10.28
CA ARG A 309 10.40 -15.25 9.72
C ARG A 309 10.42 -15.07 8.20
N ALA A 310 9.62 -15.86 7.52
CA ALA A 310 9.18 -15.62 6.14
C ALA A 310 7.67 -15.73 6.10
N TYR A 311 7.00 -14.84 5.37
CA TYR A 311 5.55 -14.89 5.21
C TYR A 311 5.13 -14.43 3.82
N CYS A 312 3.91 -14.79 3.42
CA CYS A 312 3.30 -14.33 2.19
C CYS A 312 2.11 -13.40 2.47
N GLY A 313 1.89 -12.47 1.54
CA GLY A 313 0.72 -11.59 1.47
C GLY A 313 0.12 -11.59 0.07
N PHE A 314 -1.10 -11.04 -0.06
CA PHE A 314 -1.78 -10.89 -1.34
C PHE A 314 -2.12 -9.44 -1.60
N ARG A 315 -1.54 -8.87 -2.64
CA ARG A 315 -1.82 -7.50 -3.11
C ARG A 315 -3.12 -7.50 -3.92
N PRO A 316 -4.06 -6.57 -3.67
CA PRO A 316 -5.26 -6.40 -4.49
C PRO A 316 -4.90 -5.69 -5.79
N TYR A 317 -4.67 -6.44 -6.85
CA TYR A 317 -4.26 -5.92 -8.16
C TYR A 317 -5.47 -5.68 -9.08
N CYS A 318 -5.46 -4.57 -9.82
CA CYS A 318 -6.37 -4.31 -10.95
C CYS A 318 -5.58 -4.38 -12.27
N PRO A 319 -6.19 -4.77 -13.41
CA PRO A 319 -5.49 -4.98 -14.68
C PRO A 319 -4.69 -3.79 -15.19
N ASP A 320 -5.14 -2.56 -14.90
CA ASP A 320 -4.51 -1.31 -15.32
C ASP A 320 -3.60 -0.69 -14.25
N HIS A 321 -3.31 -1.43 -13.17
CA HIS A 321 -2.49 -1.04 -12.01
C HIS A 321 -3.00 0.15 -11.20
N LEU A 322 -4.11 0.79 -11.59
CA LEU A 322 -4.70 1.89 -10.83
C LEU A 322 -5.70 1.38 -9.79
N PRO A 323 -5.80 2.02 -8.61
CA PRO A 323 -6.85 1.69 -7.66
C PRO A 323 -8.23 2.05 -8.19
N VAL A 324 -9.25 1.48 -7.58
CA VAL A 324 -10.66 1.83 -7.81
C VAL A 324 -11.15 2.66 -6.64
N ILE A 325 -11.47 3.92 -6.93
CA ILE A 325 -11.86 4.94 -5.96
C ILE A 325 -13.08 5.67 -6.51
N GLY A 326 -14.24 5.50 -5.88
CA GLY A 326 -15.43 6.26 -6.26
C GLY A 326 -16.74 5.53 -6.03
N ALA A 327 -17.85 6.23 -6.28
CA ALA A 327 -19.18 5.64 -6.34
C ALA A 327 -19.31 4.73 -7.57
N ASP A 328 -20.05 3.63 -7.44
CA ASP A 328 -20.42 2.82 -8.60
C ASP A 328 -21.85 3.18 -9.05
N PRO A 329 -22.04 3.81 -10.22
CA PRO A 329 -23.37 4.19 -10.69
C PRO A 329 -24.24 2.98 -11.04
N ARG A 330 -23.64 1.81 -11.25
CA ARG A 330 -24.36 0.56 -11.51
C ARG A 330 -24.98 -0.03 -10.23
N ALA A 331 -24.55 0.42 -9.06
CA ALA A 331 -25.16 0.10 -7.77
C ALA A 331 -25.16 1.34 -6.84
N PRO A 332 -26.09 2.29 -7.03
CA PRO A 332 -26.11 3.54 -6.28
C PRO A 332 -26.03 3.32 -4.77
N GLY A 333 -25.19 4.08 -4.07
CA GLY A 333 -24.93 3.91 -2.63
C GLY A 333 -23.76 2.98 -2.30
N LEU A 334 -23.22 2.24 -3.28
CA LEU A 334 -21.95 1.52 -3.15
C LEU A 334 -20.78 2.37 -3.67
N TYR A 335 -19.70 2.38 -2.90
CA TYR A 335 -18.44 3.04 -3.21
C TYR A 335 -17.32 2.01 -3.15
N HIS A 336 -16.29 2.17 -3.97
CA HIS A 336 -15.10 1.32 -3.97
C HIS A 336 -13.86 2.10 -3.51
N ALA A 337 -13.03 1.44 -2.71
CA ALA A 337 -11.74 1.92 -2.23
C ALA A 337 -10.79 0.72 -2.16
N CYS A 338 -10.38 0.21 -3.31
CA CYS A 338 -9.63 -1.05 -3.43
C CYS A 338 -8.70 -1.07 -4.64
N GLY A 339 -8.01 -2.19 -4.89
CA GLY A 339 -7.18 -2.36 -6.10
C GLY A 339 -5.81 -1.69 -6.06
N HIS A 340 -5.34 -1.26 -4.88
CA HIS A 340 -4.09 -0.50 -4.72
C HIS A 340 -2.77 -1.29 -4.89
N GLU A 341 -2.82 -2.53 -5.37
CA GLU A 341 -1.66 -3.42 -5.51
C GLU A 341 -0.78 -3.41 -4.24
N GLY A 342 0.49 -3.04 -4.36
CA GLY A 342 1.48 -2.90 -3.30
C GLY A 342 1.58 -1.48 -2.75
N ALA A 343 0.90 -0.50 -3.37
CA ALA A 343 0.92 0.90 -2.97
C ALA A 343 -0.14 1.25 -1.91
N GLY A 344 -0.99 0.30 -1.51
CA GLY A 344 -2.13 0.56 -0.62
C GLY A 344 -1.82 1.20 0.74
N ILE A 345 -0.62 1.02 1.30
CA ILE A 345 -0.20 1.77 2.49
C ILE A 345 0.03 3.24 2.12
N GLY A 346 0.88 3.48 1.11
CA GLY A 346 1.19 4.81 0.61
C GLY A 346 -0.05 5.61 0.21
N LEU A 347 -1.00 4.98 -0.48
CA LEU A 347 -2.18 5.62 -1.07
C LEU A 347 -3.41 5.70 -0.15
N ALA A 348 -3.36 5.09 1.04
CA ALA A 348 -4.53 4.97 1.91
C ALA A 348 -5.10 6.33 2.38
N PRO A 349 -4.30 7.28 2.91
CA PRO A 349 -4.82 8.58 3.31
C PRO A 349 -5.53 9.35 2.20
N ALA A 350 -4.93 9.44 1.00
CA ALA A 350 -5.59 10.11 -0.12
C ALA A 350 -6.88 9.41 -0.52
N THR A 351 -6.88 8.06 -0.58
CA THR A 351 -8.09 7.29 -0.87
C THR A 351 -9.19 7.59 0.15
N GLY A 352 -8.87 7.56 1.45
CA GLY A 352 -9.83 7.84 2.51
C GLY A 352 -10.38 9.26 2.46
N HIS A 353 -9.50 10.24 2.22
CA HIS A 353 -9.85 11.64 2.06
C HIS A 353 -10.80 11.86 0.87
N LEU A 354 -10.49 11.28 -0.30
CA LEU A 354 -11.32 11.40 -1.51
C LEU A 354 -12.69 10.73 -1.33
N ILE A 355 -12.75 9.55 -0.70
CA ILE A 355 -14.02 8.89 -0.38
C ILE A 355 -14.87 9.73 0.58
N ALA A 356 -14.27 10.32 1.61
CA ALA A 356 -14.99 11.21 2.53
C ALA A 356 -15.53 12.46 1.81
N GLY A 357 -14.76 13.03 0.88
CA GLY A 357 -15.22 14.14 0.04
C GLY A 357 -16.42 13.76 -0.82
N LEU A 358 -16.37 12.60 -1.48
CA LEU A 358 -17.48 12.08 -2.27
C LEU A 358 -18.75 11.83 -1.45
N LEU A 359 -18.60 11.25 -0.24
CA LEU A 359 -19.72 10.98 0.66
C LEU A 359 -20.41 12.25 1.18
N THR A 360 -19.66 13.36 1.26
CA THR A 360 -20.15 14.65 1.76
C THR A 360 -20.45 15.67 0.67
N GLY A 361 -20.20 15.33 -0.60
CA GLY A 361 -20.40 16.22 -1.75
C GLY A 361 -19.37 17.34 -1.88
N ALA A 362 -18.22 17.22 -1.21
CA ALA A 362 -17.11 18.15 -1.38
C ALA A 362 -16.44 17.96 -2.76
N ALA A 363 -15.93 19.05 -3.34
CA ALA A 363 -15.16 18.97 -4.57
C ALA A 363 -13.86 18.16 -4.34
N PRO A 364 -13.54 17.16 -5.18
CA PRO A 364 -12.33 16.36 -5.00
C PRO A 364 -11.08 17.19 -5.33
N GLU A 365 -10.00 16.98 -4.56
CA GLU A 365 -8.70 17.64 -4.79
C GLU A 365 -7.97 17.13 -6.04
N LEU A 366 -8.36 15.96 -6.55
CA LEU A 366 -7.78 15.32 -7.73
C LEU A 366 -8.87 14.94 -8.74
N ASP A 367 -8.48 14.80 -10.02
CA ASP A 367 -9.35 14.18 -11.00
C ASP A 367 -9.52 12.69 -10.67
N LEU A 368 -10.77 12.30 -10.38
CA LEU A 368 -11.12 10.92 -10.06
C LEU A 368 -11.39 10.06 -11.30
N SER A 369 -11.50 10.66 -12.49
CA SER A 369 -11.85 9.95 -13.73
C SER A 369 -10.98 8.70 -13.98
N PRO A 370 -9.65 8.72 -13.75
CA PRO A 370 -8.81 7.52 -13.92
C PRO A 370 -9.10 6.40 -12.91
N PHE A 371 -9.71 6.70 -11.77
CA PHE A 371 -9.92 5.75 -10.66
C PHE A 371 -11.36 5.22 -10.58
N ARG A 372 -12.26 5.71 -11.43
CA ARG A 372 -13.68 5.36 -11.40
C ARG A 372 -13.92 3.86 -11.64
N PRO A 373 -14.89 3.21 -10.95
CA PRO A 373 -15.25 1.81 -11.19
C PRO A 373 -15.67 1.50 -12.64
N GLU A 374 -16.32 2.46 -13.31
CA GLU A 374 -16.92 2.31 -14.63
C GLU A 374 -15.89 2.13 -15.75
N ARG A 375 -14.61 2.44 -15.50
CA ARG A 375 -13.55 2.23 -16.50
C ARG A 375 -13.34 0.76 -16.87
N PHE A 376 -13.85 -0.16 -16.06
CA PHE A 376 -13.85 -1.60 -16.34
C PHE A 376 -15.18 -2.12 -16.89
N ALA A 377 -16.18 -1.26 -17.09
CA ALA A 377 -17.41 -1.67 -17.75
C ALA A 377 -17.13 -1.87 -19.25
N ALA A 378 -17.40 -3.09 -19.74
CA ALA A 378 -17.40 -3.41 -21.16
C ALA A 378 -18.63 -2.84 -21.88
#